data_AF-A0A933LS16-F1
#
_entry.id   AF-A0A933LS16-F1
#
_cell.length_a   1.000
_cell.length_b   1.000
_cell.length_c   1.000
_cell.angle_alpha   90.00
_cell.angle_beta   90.00
_cell.angle_gamma   90.00
#
_symmetry.space_group_name_H-M   'P 1'
#
loop_
_entity.id
_entity.type
_entity.pdbx_description
1 polymer ?
#
loop_
_entity_poly.entity_id
_entity_poly.type
_entity_poly.pdbx_seq_one_letter_code
_entity_poly.pdbx_strand_id
1 'polypeptide(L)'
;MDPLLFGLQGLREVFNVHPVFVHFPIALFPSALLLYGLGIVLDWRAACIAGRACLYLATAGTLIAVVTGLTAQSIPHNERIHHLMMTHRTLGLTIAPLALLLTGWSFRHKAQQPTFRYGFLLTLTVVTGLVTQTADLGARMVFVEGAGVKAAIPVINKSHQHDHREAEAEPQHHHEEGHQHSH
;
A
#
# COMPACT_ATOMS: atom_id res chain seq x y z
N MET A 1 5.04 23.40 -26.29
CA MET A 1 4.04 22.75 -25.42
C MET A 1 3.22 21.84 -26.31
N ASP A 2 3.25 20.53 -26.10
CA ASP A 2 2.51 19.57 -26.95
C ASP A 2 1.08 19.41 -26.40
N PRO A 3 0.04 19.91 -27.11
CA PRO A 3 -1.33 19.84 -26.63
C PRO A 3 -1.90 18.40 -26.61
N LEU A 4 -1.23 17.44 -27.25
CA LEU A 4 -1.63 16.03 -27.24
C LEU A 4 -1.38 15.34 -25.89
N LEU A 5 -0.58 15.94 -25.01
CA LEU A 5 -0.31 15.42 -23.66
C LEU A 5 -1.42 15.73 -22.65
N PHE A 6 -2.41 16.56 -23.01
CA PHE A 6 -3.59 16.81 -22.18
C PHE A 6 -4.64 15.68 -22.34
N GLY A 7 -5.53 15.52 -21.36
CA GLY A 7 -6.65 14.56 -21.46
C GLY A 7 -6.57 13.31 -20.57
N LEU A 8 -5.74 13.32 -19.52
CA LEU A 8 -5.63 12.24 -18.53
C LEU A 8 -5.31 10.85 -19.13
N GLN A 9 -4.57 10.83 -20.25
CA GLN A 9 -4.20 9.58 -20.94
C GLN A 9 -3.48 8.60 -20.02
N GLY A 10 -2.61 9.09 -19.14
CA GLY A 10 -1.95 8.28 -18.11
C GLY A 10 -2.93 7.53 -17.20
N LEU A 11 -4.08 8.12 -16.85
CA LEU A 11 -5.10 7.46 -16.02
C LEU A 11 -5.79 6.30 -16.75
N ARG A 12 -5.82 6.32 -18.09
CA ARG A 12 -6.37 5.25 -18.93
C ARG A 12 -5.35 4.14 -19.18
N GLU A 13 -4.07 4.45 -19.09
CA GLU A 13 -2.98 3.54 -19.42
C GLU A 13 -2.34 2.85 -18.21
N VAL A 14 -2.58 3.36 -16.99
CA VAL A 14 -2.12 2.72 -15.76
C VAL A 14 -2.85 1.40 -15.55
N PHE A 15 -2.08 0.34 -15.29
CA PHE A 15 -2.62 -0.97 -14.94
C PHE A 15 -3.33 -0.98 -13.58
N ASN A 16 -3.02 -0.01 -12.73
CA ASN A 16 -3.56 0.07 -11.39
C ASN A 16 -3.89 1.51 -11.03
N VAL A 17 -5.16 1.76 -10.68
CA VAL A 17 -5.63 3.06 -10.20
C VAL A 17 -5.35 3.27 -8.70
N HIS A 18 -5.03 2.20 -7.97
CA HIS A 18 -4.77 2.25 -6.53
C HIS A 18 -3.71 3.31 -6.13
N PRO A 19 -2.56 3.43 -6.82
CA PRO A 19 -1.58 4.47 -6.51
C PRO A 19 -2.13 5.89 -6.59
N VAL A 20 -3.18 6.16 -7.39
CA VAL A 20 -3.80 7.50 -7.43
C VAL A 20 -4.43 7.84 -6.07
N PHE A 21 -5.04 6.85 -5.42
CA PHE A 21 -5.78 7.05 -4.18
C PHE A 21 -4.93 6.95 -2.91
N VAL A 22 -3.77 6.26 -2.95
CA VAL A 22 -2.89 6.19 -1.77
C VAL A 22 -2.21 7.52 -1.43
N HIS A 23 -2.08 8.44 -2.39
CA HIS A 23 -1.47 9.76 -2.11
C HIS A 23 -2.29 10.59 -1.12
N PHE A 24 -3.61 10.42 -1.09
CA PHE A 24 -4.48 11.14 -0.16
C PHE A 24 -4.16 10.82 1.30
N PRO A 25 -4.22 9.57 1.78
CA PRO A 25 -3.84 9.26 3.15
C PRO A 25 -2.37 9.59 3.44
N ILE A 26 -1.45 9.36 2.48
CA ILE A 26 -0.02 9.67 2.65
C ILE A 26 0.20 11.16 2.95
N ALA A 27 -0.49 12.07 2.26
CA ALA A 27 -0.33 13.51 2.48
C ALA A 27 -1.19 14.02 3.65
N LEU A 28 -2.42 13.54 3.78
CA LEU A 28 -3.41 14.13 4.68
C LEU A 28 -3.28 13.68 6.14
N PHE A 29 -2.78 12.48 6.44
CA PHE A 29 -2.51 12.08 7.83
C PHE A 29 -1.40 12.94 8.48
N PRO A 30 -0.21 13.11 7.87
CA PRO A 30 0.80 14.04 8.38
C PRO A 30 0.29 15.47 8.48
N SER A 31 -0.49 15.94 7.49
CA SER A 31 -1.08 17.28 7.51
C SER A 31 -2.05 17.45 8.68
N ALA A 32 -2.92 16.45 8.92
CA ALA A 32 -3.82 16.45 10.06
C ALA A 32 -3.05 16.45 11.38
N LEU A 33 -2.00 15.63 11.50
CA LEU A 33 -1.15 15.56 12.69
C LEU A 33 -0.50 16.92 12.99
N LEU A 34 0.09 17.55 11.98
CA LEU A 34 0.71 18.86 12.11
C LEU A 34 -0.31 19.93 12.54
N LEU A 35 -1.46 20.00 11.87
CA LEU A 35 -2.50 21.00 12.16
C LEU A 35 -3.16 20.81 13.53
N TYR A 36 -3.44 19.57 13.94
CA TYR A 36 -3.90 19.30 15.31
C TYR A 36 -2.82 19.62 16.34
N GLY A 37 -1.55 19.28 16.05
CA GLY A 37 -0.43 19.59 16.92
C GLY A 37 -0.29 21.09 17.16
N LEU A 38 -0.25 21.89 16.08
CA LEU A 38 -0.23 23.36 16.16
C LEU A 38 -1.48 23.90 16.88
N GLY A 39 -2.66 23.39 16.54
CA GLY A 39 -3.90 23.84 17.16
C GLY A 39 -4.01 23.55 18.66
N ILE A 40 -3.34 22.50 19.14
CA ILE A 40 -3.29 22.15 20.56
C ILE A 40 -2.19 22.92 21.31
N VAL A 41 -0.99 23.04 20.72
CA VAL A 41 0.16 23.71 21.35
C VAL A 41 -0.01 25.24 21.37
N LEU A 42 -0.54 25.81 20.29
CA LEU A 42 -0.73 27.26 20.14
C LEU A 42 -2.16 27.72 20.49
N ASP A 43 -3.00 26.81 20.98
CA ASP A 43 -4.45 27.01 21.20
C ASP A 43 -5.18 27.60 19.96
N TRP A 44 -4.68 27.28 18.76
CA TRP A 44 -5.16 27.84 17.52
C TRP A 44 -6.35 27.05 16.97
N ARG A 45 -7.56 27.48 17.34
CA ARG A 45 -8.81 26.80 16.97
C ARG A 45 -8.97 26.56 15.46
N ALA A 46 -8.55 27.51 14.61
CA ALA A 46 -8.65 27.34 13.16
C ALA A 46 -7.76 26.21 12.63
N ALA A 47 -6.57 26.01 13.23
CA ALA A 47 -5.70 24.88 12.89
C ALA A 47 -6.35 23.54 13.26
N CYS A 48 -7.03 23.44 14.41
CA CYS A 48 -7.80 22.23 14.76
C CYS A 48 -8.94 21.95 13.76
N ILE A 49 -9.61 22.98 13.25
CA ILE A 49 -10.66 22.84 12.22
C ILE A 49 -10.07 22.29 10.92
N ALA A 50 -8.95 22.87 10.47
CA ALA A 50 -8.26 22.43 9.27
C ALA A 50 -7.73 20.99 9.43
N GLY A 51 -7.11 20.67 10.58
CA GLY A 51 -6.66 19.32 10.90
C GLY A 51 -7.79 18.29 10.90
N ARG A 52 -8.97 18.68 11.37
CA ARG A 52 -10.18 17.84 11.30
C ARG A 52 -10.64 17.59 9.86
N ALA A 53 -10.64 18.61 9.02
CA ALA A 53 -10.96 18.45 7.61
C ALA A 53 -9.96 17.51 6.92
N CYS A 54 -8.65 17.69 7.17
CA CYS A 54 -7.61 16.79 6.68
C CYS A 54 -7.83 15.35 7.14
N LEU A 55 -8.15 15.13 8.42
CA LEU A 55 -8.43 13.79 8.94
C LEU A 55 -9.63 13.13 8.25
N TYR A 56 -10.71 13.87 8.02
CA TYR A 56 -11.89 13.31 7.35
C TYR A 56 -11.60 12.92 5.90
N LEU A 57 -10.87 13.78 5.18
CA LEU A 57 -10.42 13.50 3.83
C LEU A 57 -9.39 12.36 3.79
N ALA A 58 -8.49 12.27 4.76
CA ALA A 58 -7.53 11.17 4.91
C ALA A 58 -8.25 9.83 5.09
N THR A 59 -9.27 9.80 5.97
CA THR A 59 -10.09 8.61 6.21
C THR A 59 -10.86 8.23 4.95
N ALA A 60 -11.51 9.17 4.27
CA ALA A 60 -12.19 8.90 3.00
C ALA A 60 -11.22 8.35 1.94
N GLY A 61 -10.06 8.98 1.76
CA GLY A 61 -9.01 8.53 0.87
C GLY A 61 -8.49 7.12 1.22
N THR A 62 -8.35 6.81 2.51
CA THR A 62 -7.97 5.48 3.00
C THR A 62 -8.99 4.43 2.58
N LEU A 63 -10.29 4.69 2.75
CA LEU A 63 -11.33 3.74 2.37
C LEU A 63 -11.31 3.47 0.86
N ILE A 64 -11.17 4.51 0.05
CA ILE A 64 -11.08 4.37 -1.42
C ILE A 64 -9.79 3.61 -1.80
N ALA A 65 -8.67 3.92 -1.16
CA ALA A 65 -7.40 3.21 -1.35
C ALA A 65 -7.53 1.72 -1.01
N VAL A 66 -8.20 1.36 0.09
CA VAL A 66 -8.45 -0.05 0.45
C VAL A 66 -9.30 -0.75 -0.61
N VAL A 67 -10.42 -0.14 -1.04
CA VAL A 67 -11.30 -0.73 -2.05
C VAL A 67 -10.55 -0.96 -3.36
N THR A 68 -9.85 0.06 -3.85
CA THR A 68 -9.07 -0.03 -5.10
C THR A 68 -7.89 -1.00 -4.98
N GLY A 69 -7.26 -1.09 -3.81
CA GLY A 69 -6.16 -2.04 -3.56
C GLY A 69 -6.63 -3.49 -3.56
N LEU A 70 -7.82 -3.78 -3.04
CA LEU A 70 -8.42 -5.11 -3.08
C LEU A 70 -8.75 -5.53 -4.52
N THR A 71 -9.15 -4.60 -5.38
CA THR A 71 -9.40 -4.91 -6.81
C THR A 71 -8.12 -5.11 -7.61
N ALA A 72 -6.97 -4.64 -7.11
CA ALA A 72 -5.70 -4.65 -7.81
C ALA A 72 -4.85 -5.92 -7.57
N GLN A 73 -5.38 -6.92 -6.84
CA GLN A 73 -4.62 -8.12 -6.44
C GLN A 73 -4.30 -9.09 -7.59
N SER A 74 -4.82 -8.85 -8.79
CA SER A 74 -4.67 -9.71 -9.97
C SER A 74 -3.50 -9.32 -10.89
N ILE A 75 -2.65 -8.38 -10.47
CA ILE A 75 -1.46 -7.97 -11.23
C ILE A 75 -0.45 -9.15 -11.30
N PRO A 76 0.41 -9.25 -12.33
CA PRO A 76 1.48 -10.25 -12.33
C PRO A 76 2.51 -9.98 -11.21
N HIS A 77 2.81 -10.99 -10.39
CA HIS A 77 3.73 -10.89 -9.25
C HIS A 77 4.61 -12.15 -9.13
N ASN A 78 5.79 -12.03 -8.53
CA ASN A 78 6.59 -13.17 -8.03
C ASN A 78 6.31 -13.41 -6.53
N GLU A 79 6.88 -14.48 -5.94
CA GLU A 79 6.66 -14.82 -4.52
C GLU A 79 7.07 -13.69 -3.56
N ARG A 80 8.19 -13.02 -3.85
CA ARG A 80 8.67 -11.89 -3.04
C ARG A 80 7.68 -10.72 -3.04
N ILE A 81 7.18 -10.33 -4.22
CA ILE A 81 6.16 -9.29 -4.37
C ILE A 81 4.86 -9.73 -3.66
N HIS A 82 4.49 -11.00 -3.75
CA HIS A 82 3.30 -11.53 -3.07
C HIS A 82 3.41 -11.35 -1.55
N HIS A 83 4.54 -11.70 -0.95
CA HIS A 83 4.76 -11.52 0.49
C HIS A 83 4.67 -10.05 0.92
N LEU A 84 5.35 -9.15 0.19
CA LEU A 84 5.27 -7.70 0.42
C LEU A 84 3.83 -7.18 0.29
N MET A 85 3.10 -7.64 -0.72
CA MET A 85 1.71 -7.26 -0.99
C MET A 85 0.79 -7.70 0.16
N MET A 86 0.99 -8.90 0.71
CA MET A 86 0.21 -9.39 1.85
C MET A 86 0.45 -8.57 3.13
N THR A 87 1.71 -8.18 3.40
CA THR A 87 2.01 -7.29 4.52
C THR A 87 1.40 -5.89 4.31
N HIS A 88 1.57 -5.32 3.11
CA HIS A 88 1.01 -4.02 2.75
C HIS A 88 -0.52 -4.00 2.88
N ARG A 89 -1.20 -5.04 2.39
CA ARG A 89 -2.65 -5.23 2.51
C ARG A 89 -3.09 -5.28 3.98
N THR A 90 -2.41 -6.07 4.79
CA THR A 90 -2.72 -6.21 6.22
C THR A 90 -2.62 -4.86 6.92
N LEU A 91 -1.55 -4.11 6.68
CA LEU A 91 -1.40 -2.77 7.23
C LEU A 91 -2.52 -1.83 6.76
N GLY A 92 -2.84 -1.78 5.47
CA GLY A 92 -3.95 -0.98 4.93
C GLY A 92 -5.29 -1.30 5.61
N LEU A 93 -5.59 -2.59 5.81
CA LEU A 93 -6.81 -3.04 6.50
C LEU A 93 -6.81 -2.74 8.00
N THR A 94 -5.65 -2.63 8.65
CA THR A 94 -5.54 -2.18 10.04
C THR A 94 -5.69 -0.66 10.19
N ILE A 95 -5.20 0.11 9.22
CA ILE A 95 -5.27 1.58 9.24
C ILE A 95 -6.71 2.05 9.05
N ALA A 96 -7.50 1.41 8.19
CA ALA A 96 -8.89 1.79 7.92
C ALA A 96 -9.79 1.89 9.18
N PRO A 97 -9.89 0.87 10.06
CA PRO A 97 -10.68 0.98 11.28
C PRO A 97 -10.08 1.99 12.28
N LEU A 98 -8.75 2.12 12.37
CA LEU A 98 -8.12 3.13 13.21
C LEU A 98 -8.44 4.56 12.74
N ALA A 99 -8.44 4.79 11.43
CA ALA A 99 -8.84 6.04 10.81
C ALA A 99 -10.31 6.37 11.10
N LEU A 100 -11.20 5.39 10.99
CA LEU A 100 -12.62 5.54 11.35
C LEU A 100 -12.79 5.85 12.85
N LEU A 101 -12.02 5.19 13.71
CA LEU A 101 -12.02 5.44 15.15
C LEU A 101 -11.58 6.88 15.45
N LEU A 102 -10.48 7.35 14.86
CA LEU A 102 -9.99 8.73 15.01
C LEU A 102 -11.00 9.76 14.48
N THR A 103 -11.59 9.51 13.31
CA THR A 103 -12.65 10.35 12.74
C THR A 103 -13.86 10.40 13.67
N GLY A 104 -14.30 9.25 14.20
CA GLY A 104 -15.43 9.17 15.14
C GLY A 104 -15.14 9.85 16.47
N TRP A 105 -13.91 9.71 16.99
CA TRP A 105 -13.44 10.44 18.17
C TRP A 105 -13.49 11.94 17.92
N SER A 106 -12.91 12.42 16.81
CA SER A 106 -12.93 13.84 16.45
C SER A 106 -14.35 14.40 16.26
N PHE A 107 -15.26 13.62 15.64
CA PHE A 107 -16.63 14.03 15.37
C PHE A 107 -17.45 14.26 16.65
N ARG A 108 -17.22 13.45 17.70
CA ARG A 108 -17.98 13.56 18.97
C ARG A 108 -17.70 14.84 19.76
N HIS A 109 -16.64 15.59 19.44
CA HIS A 109 -16.24 16.76 20.23
C HIS A 109 -16.69 18.09 19.60
N LYS A 110 -17.74 18.68 20.18
CA LYS A 110 -18.34 19.97 19.73
C LYS A 110 -17.41 21.17 19.90
N ALA A 111 -16.50 21.16 20.87
CA ALA A 111 -15.57 22.26 21.14
C ALA A 111 -14.44 22.39 20.09
N GLN A 112 -14.37 21.47 19.13
CA GLN A 112 -13.30 21.39 18.11
C GLN A 112 -11.89 21.18 18.69
N GLN A 113 -11.84 20.72 19.94
CA GLN A 113 -10.66 20.15 20.57
C GLN A 113 -11.05 18.79 21.14
N PRO A 114 -10.29 17.72 20.85
CA PRO A 114 -10.62 16.38 21.34
C PRO A 114 -10.45 16.28 22.86
N THR A 115 -11.38 15.61 23.56
CA THR A 115 -11.16 15.20 24.96
C THR A 115 -9.95 14.25 25.00
N PHE A 116 -9.05 14.46 25.96
CA PHE A 116 -7.73 13.79 26.03
C PHE A 116 -6.84 14.06 24.79
N ARG A 117 -6.56 15.36 24.57
CA ARG A 117 -5.81 15.90 23.43
C ARG A 117 -4.51 15.16 23.12
N TYR A 118 -3.72 14.85 24.15
CA TYR A 118 -2.44 14.15 24.00
C TYR A 118 -2.60 12.70 23.55
N GLY A 119 -3.60 11.98 24.06
CA GLY A 119 -3.87 10.61 23.59
C GLY A 119 -4.39 10.58 22.16
N PHE A 120 -5.22 11.56 21.77
CA PHE A 120 -5.64 11.69 20.38
C PHE A 120 -4.45 11.94 19.45
N LEU A 121 -3.55 12.87 19.81
CA LEU A 121 -2.32 13.14 19.05
C LEU A 121 -1.40 11.93 18.99
N LEU A 122 -1.25 11.18 20.09
CA LEU A 122 -0.45 9.96 20.13
C LEU A 122 -1.01 8.92 19.14
N THR A 123 -2.31 8.64 19.20
CA THR A 123 -2.96 7.69 18.28
C THR A 123 -2.85 8.16 16.82
N LEU A 124 -3.04 9.46 16.55
CA LEU A 124 -2.87 10.03 15.22
C LEU A 124 -1.42 9.91 14.72
N THR A 125 -0.45 10.07 15.61
CA THR A 125 0.98 9.86 15.31
C THR A 125 1.25 8.41 14.95
N VAL A 126 0.74 7.46 15.73
CA VAL A 126 0.87 6.02 15.45
C VAL A 126 0.25 5.67 14.10
N VAL A 127 -0.96 6.13 13.81
CA VAL A 127 -1.62 5.91 12.51
C VAL A 127 -0.82 6.53 11.36
N THR A 128 -0.28 7.74 11.55
CA THR A 128 0.58 8.39 10.55
C THR A 128 1.86 7.59 10.29
N GLY A 129 2.46 7.00 11.34
CA GLY A 129 3.60 6.10 11.22
C GLY A 129 3.26 4.82 10.44
N LEU A 130 2.12 4.19 10.73
CA LEU A 130 1.65 3.02 9.98
C LEU A 130 1.38 3.34 8.51
N VAL A 131 0.80 4.50 8.20
CA VAL A 131 0.60 4.97 6.82
C VAL A 131 1.94 5.14 6.11
N THR A 132 2.93 5.73 6.79
CA THR A 132 4.29 5.91 6.25
C THR A 132 4.94 4.56 5.95
N GLN A 133 4.84 3.60 6.88
CA GLN A 133 5.35 2.24 6.68
C GLN A 133 4.64 1.53 5.51
N THR A 134 3.32 1.71 5.40
CA THR A 134 2.53 1.14 4.29
C THR A 134 2.93 1.74 2.95
N ALA A 135 3.22 3.05 2.92
CA ALA A 135 3.73 3.74 1.75
C ALA A 135 5.12 3.27 1.34
N ASP A 136 6.03 3.04 2.29
CA ASP A 136 7.36 2.48 2.04
C ASP A 136 7.28 1.09 1.39
N LEU A 137 6.46 0.19 1.95
CA LEU A 137 6.22 -1.13 1.34
C LEU A 137 5.64 -1.01 -0.08
N GLY A 138 4.69 -0.08 -0.28
CA GLY A 138 4.11 0.20 -1.60
C GLY A 138 5.16 0.69 -2.61
N ALA A 139 6.00 1.63 -2.19
CA ALA A 139 7.10 2.17 -2.99
C ALA A 139 8.11 1.07 -3.33
N ARG A 140 8.47 0.22 -2.37
CA ARG A 140 9.39 -0.89 -2.60
C ARG A 140 8.84 -1.91 -3.61
N MET A 141 7.55 -2.26 -3.51
CA MET A 141 6.91 -3.14 -4.50
C MET A 141 6.99 -2.57 -5.92
N VAL A 142 6.69 -1.27 -6.09
CA VAL A 142 6.61 -0.66 -7.42
C VAL A 142 7.98 -0.29 -7.98
N PHE A 143 8.82 0.39 -7.20
CA PHE A 143 10.07 0.99 -7.68
C PHE A 143 11.29 0.08 -7.56
N VAL A 144 11.28 -0.89 -6.62
CA VAL A 144 12.41 -1.82 -6.44
C VAL A 144 12.11 -3.16 -7.11
N GLU A 145 10.93 -3.72 -6.84
CA GLU A 145 10.56 -5.06 -7.34
C GLU A 145 9.77 -5.01 -8.66
N GLY A 146 9.37 -3.82 -9.14
CA GLY A 146 8.74 -3.63 -10.46
C GLY A 146 7.27 -4.07 -10.55
N ALA A 147 6.57 -4.23 -9.43
CA ALA A 147 5.17 -4.64 -9.40
C ALA A 147 4.28 -3.63 -10.17
N GLY A 148 3.54 -4.13 -11.17
CA GLY A 148 2.63 -3.30 -11.98
C GLY A 148 3.32 -2.37 -12.99
N VAL A 149 4.65 -2.47 -13.17
CA VAL A 149 5.39 -1.70 -14.18
C VAL A 149 5.45 -2.49 -15.50
N LYS A 150 4.90 -1.94 -16.58
CA LYS A 150 4.79 -2.61 -17.90
C LYS A 150 6.11 -3.22 -18.40
N ALA A 151 7.22 -2.52 -18.18
CA ALA A 151 8.55 -2.94 -18.60
C ALA A 151 9.11 -4.15 -17.80
N ALA A 152 8.63 -4.37 -16.58
CA ALA A 152 9.11 -5.46 -15.72
C ALA A 152 8.34 -6.78 -15.96
N ILE A 153 7.14 -6.73 -16.54
CA ILE A 153 6.27 -7.90 -16.77
C ILE A 153 6.97 -9.03 -17.56
N PRO A 154 7.70 -8.77 -18.68
CA PRO A 154 8.38 -9.84 -19.41
C PRO A 154 9.51 -10.52 -18.63
N VAL A 155 10.16 -9.79 -17.71
CA VAL A 155 11.25 -10.31 -16.87
C VAL A 155 10.70 -11.16 -15.74
N ILE A 156 9.63 -10.69 -15.07
CA ILE A 156 8.92 -11.41 -14.02
C ILE A 156 8.32 -12.73 -14.56
N ASN A 157 7.77 -12.71 -15.78
CA ASN A 157 7.23 -13.92 -16.40
C ASN A 157 8.33 -14.92 -16.80
N LYS A 158 9.53 -14.45 -17.17
CA LYS A 158 10.67 -15.33 -17.48
C LYS A 158 11.28 -15.96 -16.23
N SER A 159 11.37 -15.25 -15.11
CA SER A 159 11.90 -15.84 -13.86
C SER A 159 11.04 -17.00 -13.37
N HIS A 160 9.71 -16.90 -13.48
CA HIS A 160 8.79 -18.00 -13.17
C HIS A 160 8.97 -19.23 -14.08
N GLN A 161 9.44 -19.06 -15.32
CA GLN A 161 9.72 -20.19 -16.22
C GLN A 161 11.06 -20.89 -15.92
N HIS A 162 12.03 -20.21 -15.31
CA HIS A 162 13.31 -20.84 -14.95
C HIS A 162 13.20 -21.70 -13.68
N ASP A 163 12.43 -21.25 -12.67
CA ASP A 163 12.20 -22.04 -11.44
C ASP A 163 11.54 -23.40 -11.71
N HIS A 164 10.67 -23.48 -12.72
CA HIS A 164 10.05 -24.77 -13.10
C HIS A 164 10.93 -25.66 -13.97
N ARG A 165 11.96 -25.11 -14.64
CA ARG A 165 12.78 -25.88 -15.60
C ARG A 165 14.03 -26.50 -14.97
N GLU A 166 14.53 -25.92 -13.88
CA GLU A 166 15.65 -26.49 -13.11
C GLU A 166 15.21 -27.66 -12.20
N ALA A 167 13.92 -27.72 -11.81
CA ALA A 167 13.38 -28.84 -11.03
C ALA A 167 13.10 -30.12 -11.85
N GLU A 168 13.16 -30.06 -13.19
CA GLU A 168 12.83 -31.18 -14.09
C GLU A 168 14.05 -31.77 -14.83
N ALA A 169 15.28 -31.33 -14.51
CA ALA A 169 16.50 -31.76 -15.20
C ALA A 169 17.52 -32.43 -14.25
N GLU A 170 17.12 -33.52 -13.58
CA GLU A 170 18.09 -34.55 -13.18
C GLU A 170 18.09 -35.68 -14.24
N PRO A 171 19.22 -35.93 -14.94
CA PRO A 171 19.35 -37.11 -15.79
C PRO A 171 19.76 -38.30 -14.93
N GLN A 172 18.83 -39.21 -14.64
CA GLN A 172 19.18 -40.53 -14.10
C GLN A 172 19.84 -41.37 -15.20
N HIS A 173 21.17 -41.43 -15.15
CA HIS A 173 22.02 -42.26 -15.98
C HIS A 173 21.87 -43.75 -15.64
N HIS A 174 21.86 -44.55 -16.71
CA HIS A 174 21.87 -46.02 -16.77
C HIS A 174 22.93 -46.69 -15.89
N HIS A 175 22.60 -47.87 -15.36
CA HIS A 175 23.52 -49.01 -15.33
C HIS A 175 22.77 -50.31 -15.68
N GLU A 176 23.01 -50.78 -16.90
CA GLU A 176 22.87 -52.18 -17.31
C GLU A 176 24.04 -52.98 -16.70
N GLU A 177 23.76 -54.05 -15.97
CA GLU A 177 24.64 -55.22 -15.95
C GLU A 177 23.76 -56.47 -16.05
N GLY A 178 23.86 -57.15 -17.19
CA GLY A 178 23.24 -58.44 -17.42
C GLY A 178 24.01 -59.56 -16.74
N HIS A 179 23.28 -60.50 -16.15
CA HIS A 179 23.77 -61.87 -15.99
C HIS A 179 22.68 -62.88 -16.36
N GLN A 180 23.13 -63.86 -17.13
CA GLN A 180 22.36 -64.82 -17.91
C GLN A 180 22.53 -66.23 -17.30
N HIS A 181 21.47 -67.04 -17.42
CA HIS A 181 21.42 -68.52 -17.47
C HIS A 181 21.43 -69.42 -16.21
N SER A 182 20.29 -70.11 -16.06
CA SER A 182 20.03 -71.55 -15.82
C SER A 182 20.88 -72.37 -14.83
N HIS A 183 20.18 -73.02 -13.89
CA HIS A 183 19.95 -74.48 -13.91
C HIS A 183 18.73 -74.87 -13.06
#